data_AF-A0AAV5GVZ9-F1
#
_entry.id   AF-A0AAV5GVZ9-F1
#
_cell.length_a   1.000
_cell.length_b   1.000
_cell.length_c   1.000
_cell.angle_alpha   90.00
_cell.angle_beta   90.00
_cell.angle_gamma   90.00
#
_symmetry.space_group_name_H-M   'P 1'
#
loop_
_entity.id
_entity.type
_entity.pdbx_description
1 polymer ?
#
loop_
_entity_poly.entity_id
_entity_poly.type
_entity_poly.pdbx_seq_one_letter_code
_entity_poly.pdbx_strand_id
1 'polypeptide(L)'
;MFRAIAAASVLAAAVQAHVEINYPTGEWDFTSEQQESGAVCGGGSRPAALAWGTEDAFVSISGDEGNTVRILLATSGSASENATVQDASSFVSFSPIVLSEGATFSSSGNLCLPVFLPDNVTTGARGTVYVEVNGDDGTLSSCAEVSLVPANTGSTVVVEHGGAVINSETGANMTVRDYYCSNSTIAARACSCHCHGASEHCGSTCTEQEQLDARAQCEAGGETHDEHGHDDHDHDHDHSESVAPSATTSAAAGSVGQDAAQSTGQPDSGAGKTGAAAGLAAVFAVAGVVLLQ
;
A
#
# COMPACT_ATOMS: atom_id res chain seq x y z
N MET A 1 59.37 -8.83 22.15
CA MET A 1 58.47 -7.77 21.62
C MET A 1 57.76 -8.33 20.39
N PHE A 2 56.55 -8.88 20.55
CA PHE A 2 55.67 -9.21 19.44
C PHE A 2 54.38 -8.42 19.64
N ARG A 3 54.14 -7.45 18.76
CA ARG A 3 52.88 -6.71 18.71
C ARG A 3 51.91 -7.52 17.86
N ALA A 4 50.91 -8.10 18.50
CA ALA A 4 49.77 -8.69 17.81
C ALA A 4 48.87 -7.54 17.33
N ILE A 5 48.79 -7.37 16.01
CA ILE A 5 47.79 -6.52 15.37
C ILE A 5 46.55 -7.41 15.19
N ALA A 6 45.55 -7.24 16.06
CA ALA A 6 44.25 -7.83 15.86
C ALA A 6 43.54 -7.08 14.73
N ALA A 7 43.44 -7.70 13.56
CA ALA A 7 42.61 -7.20 12.47
C ALA A 7 41.14 -7.43 12.85
N ALA A 8 40.46 -6.35 13.24
CA ALA A 8 39.01 -6.36 13.35
C ALA A 8 38.43 -6.35 11.93
N SER A 9 38.10 -7.53 11.41
CA SER A 9 37.29 -7.66 10.20
C SER A 9 35.89 -7.16 10.52
N VAL A 10 35.60 -5.90 10.20
CA VAL A 10 34.23 -5.40 10.16
C VAL A 10 33.55 -6.13 9.02
N LEU A 11 32.74 -7.13 9.34
CA LEU A 11 31.75 -7.67 8.43
C LEU A 11 30.74 -6.54 8.19
N ALA A 12 30.99 -5.73 7.16
CA ALA A 12 29.95 -4.91 6.57
C ALA A 12 28.94 -5.91 6.00
N ALA A 13 27.87 -6.16 6.75
CA ALA A 13 26.68 -6.73 6.16
C ALA A 13 26.31 -5.77 5.02
N ALA A 14 26.34 -6.24 3.78
CA ALA A 14 25.75 -5.52 2.68
C ALA A 14 24.26 -5.44 3.01
N VAL A 15 23.83 -4.30 3.54
CA VAL A 15 22.41 -3.97 3.61
C VAL A 15 22.05 -3.69 2.16
N GLN A 16 21.43 -4.69 1.52
CA GLN A 16 21.02 -4.55 0.13
C GLN A 16 19.89 -3.52 0.07
N ALA A 17 19.99 -2.64 -0.92
CA ALA A 17 19.00 -1.61 -1.11
C ALA A 17 17.66 -2.22 -1.47
N HIS A 18 16.60 -1.80 -0.79
CA HIS A 18 15.23 -2.22 -1.06
C HIS A 18 14.36 -0.98 -1.23
N VAL A 19 13.39 -1.06 -2.14
CA VAL A 19 12.29 -0.08 -2.21
C VAL A 19 10.98 -0.77 -1.86
N GLU A 20 10.27 -0.18 -0.91
CA GLU A 20 8.96 -0.65 -0.44
C GLU A 20 7.95 0.50 -0.56
N ILE A 21 6.72 0.20 -0.99
CA ILE A 21 5.63 1.18 -1.05
C ILE A 21 4.78 1.06 0.20
N ASN A 22 5.06 1.93 1.17
CA ASN A 22 4.27 2.03 2.40
C ASN A 22 2.81 2.45 2.12
N TYR A 23 2.59 3.38 1.18
CA TYR A 23 1.26 3.80 0.73
C TYR A 23 1.29 4.28 -0.73
N PRO A 24 0.33 3.87 -1.58
CA PRO A 24 -0.85 3.04 -1.27
C PRO A 24 -0.48 1.59 -0.95
N THR A 25 -1.19 0.96 0.01
CA THR A 25 -0.88 -0.39 0.54
C THR A 25 -1.20 -1.55 -0.43
N GLY A 26 -1.42 -1.26 -1.71
CA GLY A 26 -1.72 -2.26 -2.75
C GLY A 26 -0.45 -2.84 -3.37
N GLU A 27 0.63 -2.98 -2.59
CA GLU A 27 1.95 -3.39 -3.07
C GLU A 27 1.97 -4.84 -3.58
N TRP A 28 2.72 -5.08 -4.65
CA TRP A 28 2.93 -6.42 -5.18
C TRP A 28 3.78 -7.25 -4.22
N ASP A 29 3.43 -8.52 -4.04
CA ASP A 29 4.18 -9.43 -3.17
C ASP A 29 5.43 -9.95 -3.91
N PHE A 30 6.62 -9.53 -3.48
CA PHE A 30 7.93 -9.94 -4.05
C PHE A 30 8.95 -10.28 -2.95
N THR A 31 9.97 -11.06 -3.33
CA THR A 31 11.17 -11.24 -2.48
C THR A 31 12.25 -10.23 -2.82
N SER A 32 13.13 -9.93 -1.86
CA SER A 32 14.31 -9.09 -2.07
C SER A 32 15.13 -9.53 -3.29
N GLU A 33 15.34 -10.85 -3.47
CA GLU A 33 16.11 -11.38 -4.60
C GLU A 33 15.43 -11.13 -5.94
N GLN A 34 14.09 -11.14 -5.99
CA GLN A 34 13.36 -10.84 -7.22
C GLN A 34 13.50 -9.36 -7.58
N GLN A 35 13.44 -8.46 -6.60
CA GLN A 35 13.65 -7.03 -6.82
C GLN A 35 15.08 -6.72 -7.26
N GLU A 36 16.08 -7.36 -6.65
CA GLU A 36 17.50 -7.23 -7.02
C GLU A 36 17.81 -7.78 -8.42
N SER A 37 17.04 -8.76 -8.90
CA SER A 37 17.19 -9.26 -10.26
C SER A 37 16.78 -8.24 -11.35
N GLY A 38 16.29 -7.06 -10.95
CA GLY A 38 15.81 -6.01 -11.85
C GLY A 38 14.45 -6.34 -12.46
N ALA A 39 13.71 -7.26 -11.84
CA ALA A 39 12.36 -7.59 -12.30
C ALA A 39 11.43 -6.39 -12.07
N VAL A 40 10.54 -6.17 -13.04
CA VAL A 40 9.56 -5.08 -12.98
C VAL A 40 8.57 -5.35 -11.85
N CYS A 41 8.27 -4.32 -11.07
CA CYS A 41 7.42 -4.44 -9.87
C CYS A 41 7.98 -5.46 -8.86
N GLY A 42 9.30 -5.53 -8.75
CA GLY A 42 9.99 -6.51 -7.92
C GLY A 42 9.81 -7.96 -8.38
N GLY A 43 9.19 -8.23 -9.53
CA GLY A 43 8.83 -9.58 -9.96
C GLY A 43 7.66 -10.19 -9.18
N GLY A 44 6.92 -9.35 -8.44
CA GLY A 44 5.88 -9.81 -7.52
C GLY A 44 4.56 -10.19 -8.17
N SER A 45 3.65 -10.68 -7.34
CA SER A 45 2.26 -10.99 -7.76
C SER A 45 1.32 -9.81 -7.50
N ARG A 46 0.35 -9.62 -8.41
CA ARG A 46 -0.57 -8.48 -8.39
C ARG A 46 -1.66 -8.67 -7.32
N PRO A 47 -1.84 -7.72 -6.38
CA PRO A 47 -2.92 -7.78 -5.40
C PRO A 47 -4.23 -7.19 -5.96
N ALA A 48 -5.26 -7.15 -5.11
CA ALA A 48 -6.46 -6.37 -5.38
C ALA A 48 -6.16 -4.86 -5.34
N ALA A 49 -6.83 -4.10 -6.21
CA ALA A 49 -6.68 -2.65 -6.25
C ALA A 49 -7.25 -1.99 -4.98
N LEU A 50 -6.47 -1.11 -4.36
CA LEU A 50 -6.87 -0.34 -3.19
C LEU A 50 -7.52 0.99 -3.60
N ALA A 51 -8.55 1.45 -2.90
CA ALA A 51 -9.06 2.80 -3.09
C ALA A 51 -7.96 3.85 -2.78
N TRP A 52 -7.63 4.66 -3.77
CA TRP A 52 -6.63 5.72 -3.67
C TRP A 52 -7.24 7.05 -4.08
N GLY A 53 -7.24 7.98 -3.13
CA GLY A 53 -7.86 9.29 -3.27
C GLY A 53 -7.10 10.17 -4.23
N THR A 54 -7.81 10.78 -5.17
CA THR A 54 -7.20 11.68 -6.16
C THR A 54 -7.06 13.11 -5.65
N GLU A 55 -7.79 13.48 -4.60
CA GLU A 55 -7.68 14.78 -3.94
C GLU A 55 -6.61 14.67 -2.85
N ASP A 56 -5.55 15.48 -2.91
CA ASP A 56 -4.41 15.37 -1.99
C ASP A 56 -3.74 13.97 -1.97
N ALA A 57 -3.62 13.37 -3.16
CA ALA A 57 -2.89 12.13 -3.34
C ALA A 57 -1.43 12.25 -2.86
N PHE A 58 -0.92 11.16 -2.32
CA PHE A 58 0.47 11.05 -1.92
C PHE A 58 0.94 9.61 -2.08
N VAL A 59 2.26 9.45 -2.15
CA VAL A 59 2.94 8.16 -2.13
C VAL A 59 3.96 8.20 -1.00
N SER A 60 3.95 7.19 -0.14
CA SER A 60 4.97 6.97 0.88
C SER A 60 5.76 5.73 0.51
N ILE A 61 7.08 5.86 0.50
CA ILE A 61 8.01 4.80 0.13
C ILE A 61 9.17 4.75 1.13
N SER A 62 9.75 3.57 1.29
CA SER A 62 10.97 3.35 2.06
C SER A 62 12.14 3.11 1.09
N GLY A 63 13.32 3.61 1.43
CA GLY A 63 14.53 3.40 0.64
C GLY A 63 15.78 3.97 1.31
N ASP A 64 16.91 3.89 0.60
CA ASP A 64 18.22 4.29 1.12
C ASP A 64 18.64 5.71 0.76
N GLU A 65 19.42 6.32 1.66
CA GLU A 65 20.02 7.64 1.45
C GLU A 65 20.75 7.76 0.11
N GLY A 66 20.57 8.90 -0.56
CA GLY A 66 21.22 9.21 -1.83
C GLY A 66 20.49 8.67 -3.06
N ASN A 67 19.61 7.67 -2.90
CA ASN A 67 18.86 7.13 -4.02
C ASN A 67 17.87 8.17 -4.58
N THR A 68 17.73 8.17 -5.90
CA THR A 68 16.77 9.03 -6.63
C THR A 68 15.51 8.24 -7.00
N VAL A 69 14.36 8.92 -6.99
CA VAL A 69 13.05 8.31 -7.13
C VAL A 69 12.33 8.87 -8.34
N ARG A 70 11.68 7.98 -9.11
CA ARG A 70 10.69 8.32 -10.12
C ARG A 70 9.40 7.56 -9.85
N ILE A 71 8.27 8.28 -9.86
CA ILE A 71 6.94 7.71 -9.61
C ILE A 71 6.09 7.94 -10.85
N LEU A 72 5.54 6.86 -11.38
CA LEU A 72 4.67 6.84 -12.55
C LEU A 72 3.31 6.26 -12.18
N LEU A 73 2.27 6.67 -12.90
CA LEU A 73 0.95 6.05 -12.86
C LEU A 73 0.57 5.57 -14.27
N ALA A 74 0.36 4.27 -14.41
CA ALA A 74 -0.32 3.69 -15.55
C ALA A 74 -1.79 3.49 -15.19
N THR A 75 -2.71 3.87 -16.09
CA THR A 75 -4.14 3.65 -15.89
C THR A 75 -4.70 2.86 -17.08
N SER A 76 -5.69 2.00 -16.84
CA SER A 76 -6.41 1.32 -17.92
C SER A 76 -7.55 2.17 -18.50
N GLY A 77 -7.91 3.27 -17.82
CA GLY A 77 -9.15 4.01 -18.08
C GLY A 77 -10.43 3.23 -17.76
N SER A 78 -10.31 2.04 -17.16
CA SER A 78 -11.41 1.11 -16.90
C SER A 78 -11.47 0.71 -15.42
N ALA A 79 -12.68 0.53 -14.88
CA ALA A 79 -12.89 0.08 -13.51
C ALA A 79 -12.71 -1.44 -13.35
N SER A 80 -12.79 -2.20 -14.44
CA SER A 80 -12.75 -3.67 -14.43
C SER A 80 -11.43 -4.26 -14.90
N GLU A 81 -10.62 -3.49 -15.62
CA GLU A 81 -9.36 -3.95 -16.20
C GLU A 81 -8.20 -3.26 -15.51
N ASN A 82 -7.18 -4.01 -15.11
CA ASN A 82 -5.97 -3.40 -14.58
C ASN A 82 -5.10 -2.85 -15.71
N ALA A 83 -4.23 -1.89 -15.41
CA ALA A 83 -3.18 -1.50 -16.35
C ALA A 83 -2.27 -2.71 -16.64
N THR A 84 -1.83 -2.85 -17.89
CA THR A 84 -0.89 -3.91 -18.26
C THR A 84 0.53 -3.40 -18.08
N VAL A 85 1.21 -3.90 -17.06
CA VAL A 85 2.63 -3.61 -16.80
C VAL A 85 3.40 -4.91 -17.03
N GLN A 86 4.16 -4.97 -18.12
CA GLN A 86 4.99 -6.14 -18.46
C GLN A 86 6.47 -5.86 -18.25
N ASP A 87 6.89 -4.63 -18.55
CA ASP A 87 8.26 -4.16 -18.33
C ASP A 87 8.31 -2.63 -18.16
N ALA A 88 9.48 -2.06 -17.85
CA ALA A 88 9.62 -0.62 -17.68
C ALA A 88 9.28 0.16 -18.97
N SER A 89 9.48 -0.45 -20.14
CA SER A 89 9.11 0.13 -21.44
C SER A 89 7.61 0.07 -21.73
N SER A 90 6.87 -0.84 -21.08
CA SER A 90 5.43 -0.91 -21.18
C SER A 90 4.77 0.36 -20.66
N PHE A 91 5.35 1.03 -19.65
CA PHE A 91 4.90 2.36 -19.24
C PHE A 91 5.00 3.40 -20.36
N VAL A 92 6.05 3.37 -21.17
CA VAL A 92 6.26 4.28 -22.30
C VAL A 92 5.16 4.14 -23.34
N SER A 93 4.66 2.91 -23.56
CA SER A 93 3.59 2.63 -24.53
C SER A 93 2.24 3.24 -24.12
N PHE A 94 2.02 3.49 -22.83
CA PHE A 94 0.79 4.08 -22.31
C PHE A 94 0.88 5.60 -22.07
N SER A 95 2.00 6.25 -22.40
CA SER A 95 2.27 7.65 -22.01
C SER A 95 2.00 7.85 -20.51
N PRO A 96 2.89 7.33 -19.65
CA PRO A 96 2.61 7.22 -18.23
C PRO A 96 2.48 8.62 -17.64
N ILE A 97 1.61 8.76 -16.65
CA ILE A 97 1.50 10.02 -15.91
C ILE A 97 2.70 10.05 -14.95
N VAL A 98 3.61 11.00 -15.16
CA VAL A 98 4.72 11.24 -14.24
C VAL A 98 4.17 11.96 -13.01
N LEU A 99 4.15 11.26 -11.88
CA LEU A 99 3.67 11.79 -10.62
C LEU A 99 4.77 12.52 -9.84
N SER A 100 6.01 12.02 -9.94
CA SER A 100 7.21 12.61 -9.35
C SER A 100 8.46 12.14 -10.11
N GLU A 101 9.48 12.98 -10.22
CA GLU A 101 10.75 12.63 -10.85
C GLU A 101 11.91 13.36 -10.17
N GLY A 102 12.96 12.62 -9.83
CA GLY A 102 14.20 13.16 -9.26
C GLY A 102 14.14 13.51 -7.77
N ALA A 103 13.11 13.06 -7.05
CA ALA A 103 13.10 13.14 -5.59
C ALA A 103 14.24 12.28 -5.02
N THR A 104 14.83 12.68 -3.89
CA THR A 104 15.96 11.96 -3.28
C THR A 104 15.71 11.64 -1.83
N PHE A 105 16.20 10.49 -1.39
CA PHE A 105 16.26 10.16 0.03
C PHE A 105 17.42 10.93 0.66
N SER A 106 17.13 11.91 1.52
CA SER A 106 18.15 12.65 2.27
C SER A 106 18.74 11.86 3.44
N SER A 107 18.10 10.75 3.81
CA SER A 107 18.51 9.74 4.78
C SER A 107 17.76 8.45 4.46
N SER A 108 18.29 7.29 4.84
CA SER A 108 17.55 6.03 4.73
C SER A 108 16.27 6.10 5.58
N GLY A 109 15.17 5.54 5.06
CA GLY A 109 13.87 5.54 5.71
C GLY A 109 12.74 5.98 4.78
N ASN A 110 11.73 6.62 5.36
CA ASN A 110 10.50 7.00 4.64
C ASN A 110 10.68 8.30 3.86
N LEU A 111 10.33 8.27 2.58
CA LEU A 111 10.11 9.45 1.75
C LEU A 111 8.62 9.52 1.41
N CYS A 112 8.00 10.64 1.79
CA CYS A 112 6.61 10.92 1.45
C CYS A 112 6.53 12.05 0.44
N LEU A 113 5.89 11.77 -0.69
CA LEU A 113 5.78 12.68 -1.82
C LEU A 113 4.31 13.00 -2.08
N PRO A 114 3.89 14.27 -1.99
CA PRO A 114 2.61 14.68 -2.55
C PRO A 114 2.66 14.49 -4.06
N VAL A 115 1.59 13.95 -4.64
CA VAL A 115 1.49 13.73 -6.08
C VAL A 115 0.23 14.36 -6.62
N PHE A 116 0.29 14.81 -7.88
CA PHE A 116 -0.84 15.45 -8.54
C PHE A 116 -1.29 14.59 -9.70
N LEU A 117 -2.54 14.11 -9.65
CA LEU A 117 -3.17 13.45 -10.77
C LEU A 117 -3.78 14.52 -11.70
N PRO A 118 -3.61 14.39 -13.02
CA PRO A 118 -4.22 15.32 -13.95
C PRO A 118 -5.74 15.08 -14.06
N ASP A 119 -6.50 16.14 -14.37
CA ASP A 119 -7.96 16.13 -14.39
C ASP A 119 -8.58 15.16 -15.40
N ASN A 120 -7.79 14.66 -16.36
CA ASN A 120 -8.24 13.72 -17.37
C ASN A 120 -8.24 12.25 -16.91
N VAL A 121 -7.88 11.99 -15.65
CA VAL A 121 -7.90 10.65 -15.09
C VAL A 121 -9.32 10.28 -14.63
N THR A 122 -9.86 9.20 -15.17
CA THR A 122 -11.23 8.76 -14.89
C THR A 122 -11.35 8.21 -13.46
N THR A 123 -12.21 8.83 -12.65
CA THR A 123 -12.63 8.28 -11.36
C THR A 123 -13.21 6.87 -11.51
N GLY A 124 -12.82 5.97 -10.62
CA GLY A 124 -13.15 4.55 -10.61
C GLY A 124 -12.20 3.70 -11.47
N ALA A 125 -11.37 4.32 -12.31
CA ALA A 125 -10.40 3.57 -13.11
C ALA A 125 -9.39 2.86 -12.21
N ARG A 126 -8.93 1.70 -12.67
CA ARG A 126 -7.79 1.01 -12.07
C ARG A 126 -6.49 1.55 -12.62
N GLY A 127 -5.52 1.66 -11.74
CA GLY A 127 -4.17 2.06 -12.09
C GLY A 127 -3.13 1.25 -11.34
N THR A 128 -1.90 1.33 -11.84
CA THR A 128 -0.72 0.78 -11.20
C THR A 128 0.24 1.94 -10.96
N VAL A 129 0.50 2.22 -9.69
CA VAL A 129 1.57 3.13 -9.26
C VAL A 129 2.88 2.35 -9.40
N TYR A 130 3.84 2.89 -10.13
CA TYR A 130 5.16 2.32 -10.34
C TYR A 130 6.20 3.24 -9.73
N VAL A 131 6.99 2.69 -8.84
CA VAL A 131 8.09 3.38 -8.18
C VAL A 131 9.39 2.78 -8.70
N GLU A 132 10.23 3.64 -9.25
CA GLU A 132 11.59 3.31 -9.65
C GLU A 132 12.56 4.06 -8.75
N VAL A 133 13.52 3.34 -8.21
CA VAL A 133 14.58 3.90 -7.38
C VAL A 133 15.91 3.61 -8.05
N ASN A 134 16.69 4.65 -8.31
CA ASN A 134 18.02 4.57 -8.91
C ASN A 134 19.06 4.93 -7.85
N GLY A 135 19.91 3.96 -7.51
CA GLY A 135 21.02 4.08 -6.57
C GLY A 135 22.34 3.62 -7.18
N ASP A 136 23.38 3.55 -6.34
CA ASP A 136 24.71 3.09 -6.77
C ASP A 136 24.73 1.61 -7.18
N ASP A 137 23.83 0.81 -6.60
CA ASP A 137 23.68 -0.63 -6.86
C ASP A 137 22.78 -0.96 -8.06
N GLY A 138 22.26 0.07 -8.74
CA GLY A 138 21.40 -0.06 -9.92
C GLY A 138 19.98 0.45 -9.70
N THR A 139 19.07 -0.08 -10.52
CA THR A 139 17.66 0.33 -10.53
C THR A 139 16.80 -0.75 -9.89
N LEU A 140 16.03 -0.36 -8.88
CA LEU A 140 15.02 -1.19 -8.24
C LEU A 140 13.63 -0.67 -8.60
N SER A 141 12.63 -1.55 -8.57
CA SER A 141 11.25 -1.13 -8.77
C SER A 141 10.25 -1.86 -7.87
N SER A 142 9.20 -1.15 -7.49
CA SER A 142 8.03 -1.69 -6.81
C SER A 142 6.75 -1.13 -7.45
N CYS A 143 5.63 -1.83 -7.26
CA CYS A 143 4.33 -1.44 -7.81
C CYS A 143 3.21 -1.58 -6.79
N ALA A 144 2.22 -0.70 -6.89
CA ALA A 144 0.98 -0.80 -6.15
C ALA A 144 -0.26 -0.68 -7.04
N GLU A 145 -1.26 -1.53 -6.82
CA GLU A 145 -2.53 -1.49 -7.54
C GLU A 145 -3.54 -0.58 -6.83
N VAL A 146 -4.14 0.33 -7.60
CA VAL A 146 -5.07 1.35 -7.09
C VAL A 146 -6.37 1.41 -7.89
N SER A 147 -7.45 1.78 -7.22
CA SER A 147 -8.70 2.22 -7.80
C SER A 147 -8.89 3.69 -7.43
N LEU A 148 -8.99 4.54 -8.44
CA LEU A 148 -8.99 5.97 -8.25
C LEU A 148 -10.36 6.43 -7.72
N VAL A 149 -10.39 7.12 -6.59
CA VAL A 149 -11.65 7.59 -5.98
C VAL A 149 -11.61 9.10 -5.77
N PRO A 150 -12.75 9.80 -5.88
CA PRO A 150 -12.82 11.25 -5.72
C PRO A 150 -12.89 11.55 -4.22
N ALA A 151 -11.81 11.27 -3.50
CA ALA A 151 -11.75 11.40 -2.06
C ALA A 151 -10.38 11.92 -1.64
N ASN A 152 -10.36 12.64 -0.53
CA ASN A 152 -9.14 13.07 0.14
C ASN A 152 -8.66 11.96 1.10
N THR A 153 -8.17 10.85 0.54
CA THR A 153 -7.75 9.71 1.38
C THR A 153 -6.60 10.09 2.30
N GLY A 154 -5.78 11.07 1.92
CA GLY A 154 -4.72 11.61 2.78
C GLY A 154 -5.23 12.22 4.08
N SER A 155 -6.44 12.79 4.08
CA SER A 155 -7.07 13.42 5.26
C SER A 155 -7.99 12.47 6.05
N THR A 156 -8.21 11.25 5.56
CA THR A 156 -9.00 10.24 6.29
C THR A 156 -8.30 9.91 7.61
N VAL A 157 -9.06 9.86 8.71
CA VAL A 157 -8.53 9.44 10.02
C VAL A 157 -8.23 7.94 9.99
N VAL A 158 -7.04 7.56 10.45
CA VAL A 158 -6.69 6.14 10.61
C VAL A 158 -7.44 5.59 11.82
N VAL A 159 -8.12 4.46 11.63
CA VAL A 159 -8.86 3.75 12.68
C VAL A 159 -8.27 2.36 12.84
N GLU A 160 -7.75 2.07 14.04
CA GLU A 160 -7.22 0.76 14.42
C GLU A 160 -7.98 0.25 15.65
N HIS A 161 -8.34 -1.03 15.66
CA HIS A 161 -9.09 -1.65 16.77
C HIS A 161 -10.38 -0.90 17.17
N GLY A 162 -11.01 -0.20 16.22
CA GLY A 162 -12.23 0.58 16.44
C GLY A 162 -12.02 1.98 17.03
N GLY A 163 -10.77 2.41 17.27
CA GLY A 163 -10.42 3.75 17.74
C GLY A 163 -9.60 4.52 16.72
N ALA A 164 -9.71 5.86 16.74
CA ALA A 164 -8.83 6.72 15.96
C ALA A 164 -7.40 6.61 16.48
N VAL A 165 -6.42 6.47 15.58
CA VAL A 165 -5.00 6.53 15.94
C VAL A 165 -4.67 7.97 16.32
N ILE A 166 -4.01 8.17 17.47
CA ILE A 166 -3.67 9.50 18.00
C ILE A 166 -2.18 9.76 17.84
N ASN A 167 -1.83 10.94 17.31
CA ASN A 167 -0.47 11.43 17.30
C ASN A 167 -0.06 11.74 18.74
N SER A 168 0.90 11.00 19.29
CA SER A 168 1.33 11.15 20.69
C SER A 168 1.96 12.50 21.01
N GLU A 169 2.51 13.20 20.01
CA GLU A 169 3.14 14.50 20.21
C GLU A 169 2.11 15.63 20.25
N THR A 170 1.07 15.55 19.42
CA THR A 170 0.09 16.64 19.25
C THR A 170 -1.24 16.37 19.94
N GLY A 171 -1.54 15.11 20.25
CA GLY A 171 -2.85 14.67 20.76
C GLY A 171 -3.97 14.69 19.71
N ALA A 172 -3.66 14.98 18.45
CA ALA A 172 -4.64 14.99 17.36
C ALA A 172 -4.84 13.60 16.74
N ASN A 173 -5.99 13.36 16.12
CA ASN A 173 -6.21 12.17 15.29
C ASN A 173 -5.23 12.16 14.12
N MET A 174 -4.56 11.03 13.91
CA MET A 174 -3.69 10.83 12.76
C MET A 174 -4.51 10.64 11.50
N THR A 175 -4.18 11.43 10.49
CA THR A 175 -4.65 11.16 9.13
C THR A 175 -3.81 10.04 8.50
N VAL A 176 -4.32 9.41 7.43
CA VAL A 176 -3.59 8.42 6.64
C VAL A 176 -2.26 9.00 6.17
N ARG A 177 -2.22 10.27 5.77
CA ARG A 177 -0.97 10.96 5.42
C ARG A 177 -0.05 11.07 6.63
N ASP A 178 -0.53 11.55 7.78
CA ASP A 178 0.33 11.67 8.98
C ASP A 178 0.92 10.31 9.40
N TYR A 179 0.12 9.25 9.28
CA TYR A 179 0.53 7.89 9.58
C TYR A 179 1.68 7.42 8.69
N TYR A 180 1.51 7.47 7.38
CA TYR A 180 2.51 6.96 6.45
C TYR A 180 3.68 7.92 6.16
N CYS A 181 3.53 9.21 6.46
CA CYS A 181 4.53 10.25 6.17
C CYS A 181 5.28 10.75 7.40
N SER A 182 4.95 10.26 8.59
CA SER A 182 5.75 10.54 9.78
C SER A 182 7.17 9.96 9.60
N ASN A 183 8.18 10.76 9.98
CA ASN A 183 9.60 10.47 9.74
C ASN A 183 10.15 9.39 10.69
N SER A 184 9.43 9.17 11.79
CA SER A 184 9.42 7.92 12.49
C SER A 184 8.44 7.03 11.74
N THR A 185 8.73 5.75 11.55
CA THR A 185 7.72 4.77 11.95
C THR A 185 7.24 5.26 13.32
N ILE A 186 6.19 6.08 13.35
CA ILE A 186 5.21 5.99 14.39
C ILE A 186 4.76 4.56 14.12
N ALA A 187 5.52 3.60 14.67
CA ALA A 187 4.92 2.42 15.20
C ALA A 187 3.73 3.03 15.87
N ALA A 188 2.54 2.86 15.25
CA ALA A 188 1.31 3.05 15.97
C ALA A 188 1.70 2.44 17.31
N ARG A 189 1.79 3.28 18.34
CA ARG A 189 2.00 2.76 19.68
C ARG A 189 0.65 2.15 20.03
N ALA A 190 0.16 1.24 19.18
CA ALA A 190 -0.72 0.17 19.50
C ALA A 190 0.08 -0.56 20.57
N CYS A 191 -0.19 -0.17 21.81
CA CYS A 191 -0.12 -1.10 22.91
C CYS A 191 -0.76 -2.39 22.41
N SER A 192 0.07 -3.37 22.07
CA SER A 192 -0.40 -4.72 21.80
C SER A 192 -0.56 -5.41 23.15
N CYS A 193 -1.45 -4.86 23.97
CA CYS A 193 -1.80 -5.42 25.26
C CYS A 193 -2.88 -6.46 25.03
N HIS A 194 -2.53 -7.74 25.14
CA HIS A 194 -3.47 -8.85 24.95
C HIS A 194 -3.25 -9.94 26.00
N CYS A 195 -4.26 -10.78 26.23
CA CYS A 195 -4.21 -11.83 27.23
C CYS A 195 -3.80 -13.17 26.59
N HIS A 196 -2.86 -13.87 27.22
CA HIS A 196 -2.63 -15.30 27.00
C HIS A 196 -3.02 -16.04 28.29
N GLY A 197 -4.27 -16.52 28.33
CA GLY A 197 -4.85 -17.03 29.57
C GLY A 197 -4.98 -15.92 30.62
N ALA A 198 -4.48 -16.17 31.83
CA ALA A 198 -4.54 -15.21 32.95
C ALA A 198 -3.39 -14.18 32.97
N SER A 199 -2.48 -14.21 31.98
CA SER A 199 -1.34 -13.30 31.92
C SER A 199 -1.50 -12.29 30.79
N GLU A 200 -1.32 -11.01 31.13
CA GLU A 200 -1.25 -9.93 30.16
C GLU A 200 0.12 -9.92 29.47
N HIS A 201 0.12 -9.76 28.17
CA HIS A 201 1.30 -9.46 27.38
C HIS A 201 1.12 -8.06 26.84
N CYS A 202 1.83 -7.11 27.45
CA CYS A 202 1.86 -5.73 27.01
C CYS A 202 3.21 -5.43 26.36
N GLY A 203 3.20 -4.74 25.22
CA GLY A 203 4.41 -4.12 24.68
C GLY A 203 5.02 -3.13 25.68
N SER A 204 6.31 -2.83 25.56
CA SER A 204 6.99 -1.88 26.48
C SER A 204 6.56 -0.41 26.29
N THR A 205 5.67 -0.13 25.33
CA THR A 205 5.26 1.21 24.91
C THR A 205 3.86 1.61 25.37
N CYS A 206 3.18 0.75 26.13
CA CYS A 206 1.80 0.95 26.57
C CYS A 206 1.72 1.92 27.75
N THR A 207 0.71 2.79 27.75
CA THR A 207 0.43 3.64 28.91
C THR A 207 -0.02 2.80 30.11
N GLU A 208 0.14 3.35 31.32
CA GLU A 208 -0.25 2.66 32.55
C GLU A 208 -1.77 2.36 32.57
N GLN A 209 -2.59 3.23 31.97
CA GLN A 209 -4.03 3.02 31.83
C GLN A 209 -4.35 1.85 30.89
N GLU A 210 -3.68 1.77 29.73
CA GLU A 210 -3.93 0.66 28.78
C GLU A 210 -3.48 -0.69 29.35
N GLN A 211 -2.39 -0.70 30.13
CA GLN A 211 -1.97 -1.91 30.85
C GLN A 211 -3.00 -2.32 31.92
N LEU A 212 -3.58 -1.35 32.65
CA LEU A 212 -4.63 -1.62 33.62
C LEU A 212 -5.92 -2.14 32.98
N ASP A 213 -6.30 -1.58 31.83
CA ASP A 213 -7.49 -2.01 31.10
C ASP A 213 -7.30 -3.44 30.54
N ALA A 214 -6.11 -3.75 29.99
CA ALA A 214 -5.77 -5.10 29.57
C ALA A 214 -5.73 -6.10 30.74
N ARG A 215 -5.19 -5.70 31.90
CA ARG A 215 -5.21 -6.51 33.13
C ARG A 215 -6.64 -6.87 33.52
N ALA A 216 -7.51 -5.87 33.56
CA ALA A 216 -8.91 -6.05 33.93
C ALA A 216 -9.63 -7.01 32.96
N GLN A 217 -9.31 -6.97 31.67
CA GLN A 217 -9.82 -7.93 30.69
C GLN A 217 -9.31 -9.35 30.93
N CYS A 218 -8.02 -9.53 31.28
CA CYS A 218 -7.48 -10.86 31.57
C CYS A 218 -8.06 -11.47 32.85
N GLU A 219 -8.29 -10.64 33.88
CA GLU A 219 -8.92 -11.05 35.13
C GLU A 219 -10.39 -11.45 34.92
N ALA A 220 -11.12 -10.73 34.06
CA ALA A 220 -12.50 -11.05 33.71
C ALA A 220 -12.64 -12.34 32.87
N GLY A 221 -11.62 -12.72 32.11
CA GLY A 221 -11.60 -13.94 31.28
C GLY A 221 -11.24 -15.23 32.04
N GLY A 222 -10.74 -15.12 33.27
CA GLY A 222 -10.28 -16.26 34.08
C GLY A 222 -11.37 -17.14 34.67
N GLU A 223 -12.66 -16.80 34.53
CA GLU A 223 -13.75 -17.49 35.22
C GLU A 223 -14.38 -18.68 34.46
N THR A 224 -13.89 -19.08 33.28
CA THR A 224 -14.55 -20.18 32.52
C THR A 224 -13.65 -21.25 31.90
N HIS A 225 -12.38 -21.37 32.33
CA HIS A 225 -11.55 -22.50 31.90
C HIS A 225 -11.20 -23.42 33.06
N ASP A 226 -12.24 -23.93 33.71
CA ASP A 226 -12.11 -25.18 34.45
C ASP A 226 -11.71 -26.27 33.45
N GLU A 227 -10.44 -26.65 33.54
CA GLU A 227 -9.92 -28.00 33.37
C GLU A 227 -11.06 -29.02 33.34
N HIS A 228 -11.16 -29.86 32.31
CA HIS A 228 -11.56 -31.27 32.42
C HIS A 228 -11.40 -31.96 31.05
N GLY A 229 -10.45 -32.88 30.97
CA GLY A 229 -10.39 -33.86 29.88
C GLY A 229 -9.01 -34.09 29.26
N HIS A 230 -8.00 -34.37 30.08
CA HIS A 230 -6.93 -35.27 29.62
C HIS A 230 -7.56 -36.65 29.43
N ASP A 231 -7.83 -37.03 28.19
CA ASP A 231 -8.00 -38.43 27.81
C ASP A 231 -6.96 -38.75 26.73
N ASP A 232 -5.89 -39.37 27.22
CA ASP A 232 -4.91 -40.12 26.45
C ASP A 232 -5.63 -41.17 25.61
N HIS A 233 -5.63 -41.01 24.28
CA HIS A 233 -5.91 -42.13 23.38
C HIS A 233 -4.98 -42.11 22.17
N ASP A 234 -3.88 -42.85 22.34
CA ASP A 234 -3.16 -43.52 21.26
C ASP A 234 -4.14 -44.37 20.45
N HIS A 235 -4.38 -44.04 19.18
CA HIS A 235 -4.83 -45.01 18.18
C HIS A 235 -4.35 -44.63 16.78
N ASP A 236 -3.38 -45.42 16.31
CA ASP A 236 -3.14 -45.70 14.90
C ASP A 236 -4.44 -46.19 14.24
N HIS A 237 -4.96 -45.45 13.26
CA HIS A 237 -5.83 -46.03 12.23
C HIS A 237 -5.69 -45.31 10.89
N ASP A 238 -5.14 -46.10 9.97
CA ASP A 238 -5.25 -45.98 8.52
C ASP A 238 -6.71 -46.14 8.06
N HIS A 239 -7.09 -45.37 7.03
CA HIS A 239 -8.20 -45.52 6.06
C HIS A 239 -9.11 -44.29 5.84
N SER A 240 -8.96 -43.75 4.62
CA SER A 240 -9.99 -43.52 3.59
C SER A 240 -11.31 -42.78 3.87
N GLU A 241 -11.51 -41.79 2.98
CA GLU A 241 -12.78 -41.32 2.38
C GLU A 241 -13.71 -40.35 3.15
N SER A 242 -13.67 -39.11 2.67
CA SER A 242 -14.81 -38.31 2.17
C SER A 242 -16.05 -38.13 3.05
N VAL A 243 -16.30 -36.90 3.50
CA VAL A 243 -17.54 -36.11 3.32
C VAL A 243 -17.35 -34.76 4.05
N ALA A 244 -17.70 -33.67 3.36
CA ALA A 244 -17.65 -32.30 3.89
C ALA A 244 -18.70 -32.03 4.97
N PRO A 245 -18.39 -31.17 5.95
CA PRO A 245 -19.39 -30.33 6.58
C PRO A 245 -19.11 -28.83 6.41
N SER A 246 -20.22 -28.09 6.39
CA SER A 246 -20.36 -26.64 6.30
C SER A 246 -19.47 -25.86 7.27
N ALA A 247 -18.84 -24.80 6.76
CA ALA A 247 -18.22 -23.76 7.58
C ALA A 247 -19.20 -22.59 7.77
N THR A 248 -19.60 -22.37 9.02
CA THR A 248 -20.13 -21.11 9.53
C THR A 248 -18.94 -20.18 9.87
N THR A 249 -19.14 -18.91 9.56
CA THR A 249 -18.31 -17.70 9.65
C THR A 249 -17.50 -17.46 10.94
N SER A 250 -16.31 -16.86 10.80
CA SER A 250 -15.92 -15.66 11.58
C SER A 250 -14.71 -14.93 10.97
N ALA A 251 -14.72 -13.61 11.11
CA ALA A 251 -14.01 -12.59 10.33
C ALA A 251 -12.74 -12.05 11.01
N ALA A 252 -11.86 -11.42 10.22
CA ALA A 252 -11.17 -10.17 10.57
C ALA A 252 -10.38 -9.65 9.34
N ALA A 253 -11.07 -8.97 8.43
CA ALA A 253 -10.44 -8.04 7.50
C ALA A 253 -10.92 -6.64 7.89
N GLY A 254 -10.01 -5.82 8.42
CA GLY A 254 -10.30 -4.42 8.70
C GLY A 254 -10.56 -3.68 7.39
N SER A 255 -11.82 -3.46 7.06
CA SER A 255 -12.23 -2.61 5.94
C SER A 255 -12.12 -1.14 6.36
N VAL A 256 -11.21 -0.40 5.74
CA VAL A 256 -11.23 1.07 5.77
C VAL A 256 -12.46 1.56 5.00
N GLY A 257 -13.41 2.14 5.75
CA GLY A 257 -14.55 2.97 5.33
C GLY A 257 -15.04 2.93 3.88
N GLN A 258 -16.01 2.06 3.58
CA GLN A 258 -16.97 2.26 2.50
C GLN A 258 -18.26 2.87 3.08
N ASP A 259 -18.30 4.19 3.22
CA ASP A 259 -19.55 4.91 3.42
C ASP A 259 -19.56 6.16 2.52
N ALA A 260 -20.04 5.99 1.29
CA ALA A 260 -20.49 7.09 0.45
C ALA A 260 -21.65 6.65 -0.46
N ALA A 261 -22.84 7.16 -0.11
CA ALA A 261 -24.00 7.43 -0.95
C ALA A 261 -24.90 6.27 -1.42
N GLN A 262 -25.90 5.94 -0.58
CA GLN A 262 -27.28 5.79 -1.05
C GLN A 262 -28.06 7.05 -0.69
N SER A 263 -28.49 7.82 -1.71
CA SER A 263 -29.67 8.67 -1.60
C SER A 263 -30.32 8.86 -2.97
N THR A 264 -31.64 8.78 -2.94
CA THR A 264 -32.63 8.54 -4.01
C THR A 264 -32.90 9.73 -4.91
N GLY A 265 -33.27 9.48 -6.18
CA GLY A 265 -34.00 10.46 -6.98
C GLY A 265 -34.04 10.19 -8.49
N GLN A 266 -34.97 9.33 -8.92
CA GLN A 266 -35.44 9.26 -10.31
C GLN A 266 -36.25 10.53 -10.64
N PRO A 267 -36.13 11.07 -11.86
CA PRO A 267 -37.35 11.18 -12.66
C PRO A 267 -37.17 10.78 -14.13
N ASP A 268 -38.31 10.35 -14.65
CA ASP A 268 -38.60 9.88 -16.00
C ASP A 268 -38.34 10.87 -17.16
N SER A 269 -37.96 10.27 -18.29
CA SER A 269 -38.50 10.45 -19.64
C SER A 269 -38.63 11.86 -20.25
N GLY A 270 -37.84 12.13 -21.29
CA GLY A 270 -38.08 13.22 -22.23
C GLY A 270 -37.39 13.02 -23.59
N ALA A 271 -38.12 12.42 -24.54
CA ALA A 271 -37.72 12.27 -25.94
C ALA A 271 -37.58 13.62 -26.66
N GLY A 272 -36.57 13.78 -27.52
CA GLY A 272 -36.41 15.00 -28.32
C GLY A 272 -35.32 14.99 -29.38
N LYS A 273 -35.63 14.38 -30.54
CA LYS A 273 -35.30 14.80 -31.91
C LYS A 273 -33.86 15.20 -32.29
N THR A 274 -33.27 14.35 -33.14
CA THR A 274 -32.59 14.65 -34.42
C THR A 274 -32.21 16.10 -34.71
N GLY A 275 -30.90 16.35 -34.88
CA GLY A 275 -30.35 17.48 -35.60
C GLY A 275 -29.05 17.08 -36.29
N ALA A 276 -29.13 16.77 -37.58
CA ALA A 276 -27.97 16.63 -38.45
C ALA A 276 -27.37 18.02 -38.72
N ALA A 277 -26.06 18.17 -38.61
CA ALA A 277 -25.34 19.30 -39.19
C ALA A 277 -24.08 18.78 -39.88
N ALA A 278 -24.07 18.99 -41.20
CA ALA A 278 -22.97 18.74 -42.11
C ALA A 278 -21.94 19.87 -42.07
N GLY A 279 -20.73 19.56 -42.57
CA GLY A 279 -19.69 20.54 -42.92
C GLY A 279 -18.52 20.50 -41.93
N LEU A 280 -17.26 20.56 -42.33
CA LEU A 280 -16.68 20.93 -43.62
C LEU A 280 -15.26 20.34 -43.63
N ALA A 281 -14.83 19.82 -44.78
CA ALA A 281 -13.46 19.41 -45.03
C ALA A 281 -12.50 20.61 -45.00
N ALA A 282 -11.35 20.46 -44.36
CA ALA A 282 -10.18 21.31 -44.60
C ALA A 282 -8.97 20.42 -44.88
N VAL A 283 -8.64 20.34 -46.17
CA VAL A 283 -7.38 19.82 -46.70
C VAL A 283 -6.31 20.89 -46.44
N PHE A 284 -5.24 20.54 -45.74
CA PHE A 284 -3.99 21.29 -45.79
C PHE A 284 -2.88 20.37 -46.28
N ALA A 285 -2.58 20.49 -47.57
CA ALA A 285 -1.31 20.13 -48.15
C ALA A 285 -0.52 21.43 -48.38
N VAL A 286 0.63 21.58 -47.73
CA VAL A 286 1.69 22.46 -48.23
C VAL A 286 3.04 21.75 -48.05
N ALA A 287 3.70 21.58 -49.18
CA ALA A 287 5.06 21.09 -49.34
C ALA A 287 6.09 22.22 -49.11
N GLY A 288 7.31 21.84 -48.75
CA GLY A 288 8.53 22.69 -48.80
C GLY A 288 9.68 21.93 -48.14
N VAL A 289 10.49 21.15 -48.86
CA VAL A 289 11.65 21.52 -49.71
C VAL A 289 12.85 22.05 -48.90
N VAL A 290 13.83 21.15 -48.73
CA VAL A 290 15.30 21.29 -48.96
C VAL A 290 16.04 22.47 -48.32
N LEU A 291 17.06 22.17 -47.50
CA LEU A 291 18.45 22.59 -47.78
C LEU A 291 19.48 21.82 -46.95
N LEU A 292 20.47 21.28 -47.66
CA LEU A 292 21.73 20.76 -47.15
C LEU A 292 22.52 21.85 -46.40
N GLN A 293 23.16 21.47 -45.30
CA GLN A 293 24.59 21.72 -45.06
C GLN A 293 25.19 20.51 -44.33
#